data_AF-A0A0G1SJX6-F1
#
_entry.id   AF-A0A0G1SJX6-F1
#
_cell.length_a   1.000
_cell.length_b   1.000
_cell.length_c   1.000
_cell.angle_alpha   90.00
_cell.angle_beta   90.00
_cell.angle_gamma   90.00
#
_symmetry.space_group_name_H-M   'P 1'
#
loop_
_entity.id
_entity.type
_entity.pdbx_description
1 polymer ?
#
loop_
_entity_poly.entity_id
_entity_poly.type
_entity_poly.pdbx_seq_one_letter_code
_entity_poly.pdbx_strand_id
1 'polypeptide(L)'
;MSGHSKWATIHRQKGINDAKKGAIFTKLGKAITIAVKQGKGLQLALEKAKQYNMPKDNIERALHPAQGELYEVTFEGFGPGGVAVIVSAVTDNKLRTAAAMWELLKKGTVAYLFSADKTPNFEVRVEDVATRAKIEAVLEKLENLDDVQKVWTNYA
;
A
#
# COMPACT_ATOMS: atom_id res chain seq x y z
N MET A 1 33.25 11.78 -24.57
CA MET A 1 33.64 11.24 -23.26
C MET A 1 32.63 11.70 -22.23
N SER A 2 31.66 10.87 -21.87
CA SER A 2 30.60 11.25 -20.92
C SER A 2 31.04 10.96 -19.48
N GLY A 3 31.33 12.03 -18.72
CA GLY A 3 31.78 12.01 -17.33
C GLY A 3 30.68 11.63 -16.33
N HIS A 4 30.18 10.39 -16.39
CA HIS A 4 29.37 9.83 -15.31
C HIS A 4 30.27 9.14 -14.29
N SER A 5 30.44 9.73 -13.10
CA SER A 5 31.16 9.06 -12.03
C SER A 5 30.32 7.84 -11.59
N LYS A 6 30.93 6.66 -11.62
CA LYS A 6 30.33 5.41 -11.11
C LYS A 6 29.77 5.59 -9.70
N TRP A 7 30.41 6.44 -8.90
CA TRP A 7 29.97 6.83 -7.57
C TRP A 7 28.63 7.58 -7.57
N ALA A 8 28.42 8.56 -8.46
CA ALA A 8 27.16 9.29 -8.54
C ALA A 8 25.98 8.37 -8.91
N THR A 9 26.20 7.40 -9.80
CA THR A 9 25.20 6.39 -10.15
C THR A 9 24.90 5.47 -8.97
N ILE A 10 25.92 4.97 -8.26
CA ILE A 10 25.74 4.13 -7.06
C ILE A 10 25.00 4.91 -5.95
N HIS A 11 25.37 6.16 -5.70
CA HIS A 11 24.73 7.00 -4.70
C HIS A 11 23.25 7.24 -5.03
N ARG A 12 22.93 7.57 -6.29
CA ARG A 12 21.54 7.75 -6.73
C ARG A 12 20.75 6.45 -6.58
N GLN A 13 21.31 5.32 -7.02
CA GLN A 13 20.67 4.02 -6.91
C GLN A 13 20.43 3.62 -5.45
N LYS A 14 21.41 3.89 -4.57
CA LYS A 14 21.28 3.66 -3.14
C LYS A 14 20.15 4.50 -2.53
N GLY A 15 20.09 5.79 -2.86
CA GLY A 15 19.02 6.68 -2.38
C GLY A 15 17.62 6.20 -2.78
N ILE A 16 17.45 5.72 -4.02
CA ILE A 16 16.18 5.15 -4.48
C ILE A 16 15.83 3.87 -3.68
N ASN A 17 16.81 2.99 -3.47
CA ASN A 17 16.60 1.75 -2.73
C ASN A 17 16.28 2.01 -1.24
N ASP A 18 16.96 2.99 -0.63
CA ASP A 18 16.74 3.38 0.76
C ASP A 18 15.36 4.03 0.93
N ALA A 19 14.91 4.86 -0.03
CA ALA A 19 13.56 5.41 -0.04
C ALA A 19 12.48 4.32 -0.12
N LYS A 20 12.68 3.33 -1.01
CA LYS A 20 11.77 2.17 -1.11
C LYS A 20 11.71 1.37 0.19
N LYS A 21 12.85 1.11 0.83
CA LYS A 21 12.90 0.46 2.14
C LYS A 21 12.21 1.28 3.22
N GLY A 22 12.41 2.60 3.22
CA GLY A 22 11.75 3.54 4.12
C GLY A 22 10.23 3.43 4.03
N ALA A 23 9.67 3.43 2.82
CA ALA A 23 8.23 3.27 2.59
C ALA A 23 7.69 1.93 3.13
N ILE A 24 8.42 0.83 2.88
CA ILE A 24 8.08 -0.50 3.43
C ILE A 24 8.08 -0.48 4.96
N PHE A 25 9.09 0.13 5.58
CA PHE A 25 9.17 0.25 7.03
C PHE A 25 8.04 1.09 7.63
N THR A 26 7.66 2.18 6.97
CA THR A 26 6.50 2.98 7.37
C THR A 26 5.22 2.14 7.39
N LYS A 27 4.97 1.34 6.34
CA LYS A 27 3.78 0.48 6.27
C LYS A 27 3.78 -0.61 7.35
N LEU A 28 4.90 -1.28 7.53
CA LEU A 28 5.07 -2.31 8.56
C LEU A 28 4.91 -1.74 9.97
N GLY A 29 5.43 -0.54 10.23
CA GLY A 29 5.26 0.16 11.50
C GLY A 29 3.78 0.44 11.80
N LYS A 30 3.04 0.98 10.82
CA LYS A 30 1.58 1.19 10.94
C LYS A 30 0.83 -0.12 11.21
N ALA A 31 1.20 -1.21 10.52
CA ALA A 31 0.60 -2.52 10.73
C ALA A 31 0.84 -3.07 12.15
N ILE A 32 2.06 -2.92 12.68
CA ILE A 32 2.39 -3.30 14.07
C ILE A 32 1.56 -2.45 15.06
N THR A 33 1.56 -1.13 14.90
CA THR A 33 0.83 -0.22 15.79
C THR A 33 -0.67 -0.54 15.85
N ILE A 34 -1.28 -0.82 14.71
CA ILE A 34 -2.68 -1.23 14.63
C ILE A 34 -2.92 -2.59 15.29
N ALA A 35 -2.05 -3.57 15.04
CA ALA A 35 -2.15 -4.88 15.65
C ALA A 35 -2.06 -4.82 17.19
N VAL A 36 -1.18 -3.95 17.73
CA VAL A 36 -1.10 -3.65 19.16
C VAL A 36 -2.41 -3.04 19.67
N LYS A 37 -2.92 -2.01 18.99
CA LYS A 37 -4.16 -1.31 19.38
C LYS A 37 -5.39 -2.23 19.39
N GLN A 38 -5.45 -3.18 18.46
CA GLN A 38 -6.57 -4.12 18.35
C GLN A 38 -6.40 -5.39 19.19
N GLY A 39 -5.19 -5.68 19.68
CA GLY A 39 -4.88 -6.92 20.40
C GLY A 39 -4.94 -8.18 19.54
N LYS A 40 -4.83 -8.07 18.21
CA LYS A 40 -4.86 -9.21 17.27
C LYS A 40 -3.85 -9.04 16.13
N GLY A 41 -3.35 -10.16 15.59
CA GLY A 41 -2.47 -10.15 14.41
C GLY A 41 -1.03 -9.63 14.64
N LEU A 42 -0.63 -9.35 15.89
CA LEU A 42 0.69 -8.81 16.20
C LEU A 42 1.84 -9.72 15.77
N GLN A 43 1.70 -11.03 16.00
CA GLN A 43 2.73 -12.00 15.61
C GLN A 43 3.02 -11.94 14.10
N LEU A 44 1.98 -11.95 13.26
CA LEU A 44 2.13 -11.87 11.81
C LEU A 44 2.79 -10.56 11.36
N ALA A 45 2.43 -9.44 12.00
CA ALA A 45 3.05 -8.14 11.72
C ALA A 45 4.55 -8.14 12.07
N LEU A 46 4.92 -8.71 13.22
CA LEU A 46 6.31 -8.83 13.65
C LEU A 46 7.13 -9.78 12.76
N GLU A 47 6.55 -10.90 12.34
CA GLU A 47 7.19 -11.84 11.42
C GLU A 47 7.50 -11.16 10.08
N LYS A 48 6.53 -10.44 9.50
CA LYS A 48 6.75 -9.64 8.29
C LYS A 48 7.83 -8.58 8.49
N ALA A 49 7.81 -7.86 9.61
CA ALA A 49 8.83 -6.84 9.88
C ALA A 49 10.24 -7.45 9.92
N LYS A 50 10.40 -8.62 10.52
CA LYS A 50 11.67 -9.37 10.54
C LYS A 50 12.08 -9.87 9.15
N GLN A 51 11.14 -10.36 8.34
CA GLN A 51 11.40 -10.79 6.96
C GLN A 51 11.99 -9.65 6.11
N TYR A 52 11.54 -8.42 6.32
CA TYR A 52 12.07 -7.23 5.64
C TYR A 52 13.30 -6.62 6.31
N ASN A 53 13.88 -7.27 7.32
CA ASN A 53 15.02 -6.78 8.10
C ASN A 53 14.77 -5.38 8.69
N MET A 54 13.56 -5.11 9.19
CA MET A 54 13.27 -3.88 9.91
C MET A 54 14.16 -3.79 11.17
N PRO A 55 14.84 -2.65 11.41
CA PRO A 55 15.64 -2.44 12.63
C PRO A 55 14.80 -2.61 13.89
N LYS A 56 15.40 -3.18 14.95
CA LYS A 56 14.72 -3.44 16.23
C LYS A 56 14.11 -2.17 16.82
N ASP A 57 14.85 -1.05 16.80
CA ASP A 57 14.38 0.24 17.31
C ASP A 57 13.08 0.71 16.62
N ASN A 58 12.92 0.44 15.32
CA ASN A 58 11.69 0.76 14.60
C ASN A 58 10.52 -0.12 15.05
N ILE A 59 10.77 -1.40 15.31
CA ILE A 59 9.78 -2.33 15.84
C ILE A 59 9.34 -1.90 17.25
N GLU A 60 10.29 -1.58 18.12
CA GLU A 60 10.01 -1.13 19.49
C GLU A 60 9.20 0.16 19.52
N ARG A 61 9.54 1.13 18.65
CA ARG A 61 8.74 2.36 18.48
C ARG A 61 7.32 2.08 18.00
N ALA A 62 7.12 1.10 17.13
CA ALA A 62 5.79 0.73 16.64
C ALA A 62 4.97 -0.06 17.68
N LEU A 63 5.64 -0.78 18.59
CA LEU A 63 5.03 -1.49 19.73
C LEU A 63 4.55 -0.53 20.82
N HIS A 64 5.23 0.60 21.00
CA HIS A 64 4.90 1.63 21.97
C HIS A 64 4.56 2.96 21.26
N PRO A 65 3.45 3.00 20.49
CA PRO A 65 3.10 4.18 19.71
C PRO A 65 2.83 5.39 20.63
N ALA A 66 3.29 6.56 20.19
CA ALA A 66 2.91 7.83 20.82
C ALA A 66 1.39 8.04 20.74
N GLN A 67 0.87 8.94 21.58
CA GLN A 67 -0.55 9.31 21.55
C GLN A 67 -0.92 9.88 20.17
N GLY A 68 -1.63 9.09 19.38
CA GLY A 68 -2.13 9.42 18.05
C GLY A 68 -3.09 8.33 17.58
N GLU A 69 -4.24 8.71 17.04
CA GLU A 69 -5.21 7.75 16.54
C GLU A 69 -4.87 7.35 15.11
N LEU A 70 -4.31 6.15 14.93
CA LEU A 70 -4.40 5.47 13.65
C LEU A 70 -5.79 4.86 13.47
N TYR A 71 -6.31 4.99 12.25
CA TYR A 71 -7.57 4.43 11.80
C TYR A 71 -7.33 3.43 10.68
N GLU A 72 -7.99 2.28 10.76
CA GLU A 72 -8.19 1.42 9.59
C GLU A 72 -9.36 1.94 8.76
N VAL A 73 -9.14 2.06 7.46
CA VAL A 73 -10.17 2.48 6.51
C VAL A 73 -10.09 1.58 5.28
N THR A 74 -11.25 1.15 4.80
CA THR A 74 -11.39 0.45 3.53
C THR A 74 -12.01 1.41 2.51
N PHE A 75 -11.36 1.54 1.37
CA PHE A 75 -11.86 2.29 0.23
C PHE A 75 -12.29 1.34 -0.87
N GLU A 76 -13.38 1.70 -1.54
CA GLU A 76 -13.97 0.94 -2.63
C GLU A 76 -14.15 1.86 -3.84
N GLY A 77 -13.84 1.35 -5.03
CA GLY A 77 -14.02 2.11 -6.25
C GLY A 77 -13.67 1.33 -7.49
N PHE A 78 -13.76 2.05 -8.61
CA PHE A 78 -13.44 1.54 -9.93
C PHE A 78 -12.17 2.21 -10.47
N GLY A 79 -11.26 1.39 -11.00
CA GLY A 79 -10.10 1.84 -11.75
C GLY A 79 -10.42 2.03 -13.24
N PRO A 80 -9.39 2.35 -14.06
CA PRO A 80 -9.52 2.37 -15.51
C PRO A 80 -10.07 1.04 -16.06
N GLY A 81 -10.83 1.08 -17.14
CA GLY A 81 -11.46 -0.13 -17.70
C GLY A 81 -12.61 -0.71 -16.87
N GLY A 82 -13.07 -0.01 -15.82
CA GLY A 82 -14.19 -0.48 -14.99
C GLY A 82 -13.81 -1.61 -14.02
N VAL A 83 -12.51 -1.84 -13.83
CA VAL A 83 -11.97 -2.80 -12.88
C VAL A 83 -12.37 -2.42 -11.46
N ALA A 84 -12.86 -3.40 -10.70
CA ALA A 84 -13.18 -3.22 -9.29
C ALA A 84 -11.90 -3.23 -8.44
N VAL A 85 -11.80 -2.28 -7.51
CA VAL A 85 -10.65 -2.12 -6.63
C VAL A 85 -11.11 -1.91 -5.19
N ILE A 86 -10.56 -2.70 -4.28
CA ILE A 86 -10.68 -2.52 -2.83
C ILE A 86 -9.30 -2.17 -2.30
N VAL A 87 -9.22 -1.13 -1.47
CA VAL A 87 -7.96 -0.69 -0.84
C VAL A 87 -8.14 -0.69 0.67
N SER A 88 -7.27 -1.41 1.38
CA SER A 88 -7.15 -1.30 2.84
C SER A 88 -6.02 -0.32 3.16
N ALA A 89 -6.35 0.65 4.00
CA ALA A 89 -5.44 1.68 4.44
C ALA A 89 -5.41 1.82 5.96
N VAL A 90 -4.26 2.22 6.48
CA VAL A 90 -4.04 2.64 7.86
C VAL A 90 -3.52 4.07 7.84
N THR A 91 -4.25 4.99 8.45
CA THR A 91 -3.95 6.42 8.36
C THR A 91 -4.27 7.15 9.66
N ASP A 92 -3.56 8.25 9.92
CA ASP A 92 -3.87 9.24 10.95
C ASP A 92 -4.90 10.29 10.47
N ASN A 93 -5.16 10.36 9.16
CA ASN A 93 -6.09 11.33 8.56
C ASN A 93 -6.89 10.70 7.43
N LYS A 94 -8.16 10.37 7.73
CA LYS A 94 -9.09 9.74 6.79
C LYS A 94 -9.36 10.61 5.56
N LEU A 95 -9.47 11.93 5.74
CA LEU A 95 -9.83 12.86 4.67
C LEU A 95 -8.67 13.05 3.67
N ARG A 96 -7.43 13.20 4.18
CA ARG A 96 -6.23 13.24 3.34
C ARG A 96 -6.10 11.98 2.50
N THR A 97 -6.26 10.82 3.14
CA THR A 97 -6.17 9.52 2.46
C THR A 97 -7.27 9.37 1.42
N ALA A 98 -8.51 9.73 1.76
CA ALA A 98 -9.64 9.66 0.84
C ALA A 98 -9.42 10.54 -0.40
N ALA A 99 -8.90 11.77 -0.23
CA ALA A 99 -8.57 12.64 -1.35
C ALA A 99 -7.55 12.00 -2.31
N ALA A 100 -6.46 11.43 -1.77
CA ALA A 100 -5.47 10.72 -2.57
C ALA A 100 -6.05 9.47 -3.26
N MET A 101 -6.97 8.74 -2.62
CA MET A 101 -7.65 7.60 -3.25
C MET A 101 -8.50 8.04 -4.44
N TRP A 102 -9.30 9.10 -4.27
CA TRP A 102 -10.27 9.54 -5.30
C TRP A 102 -9.66 10.36 -6.43
N GLU A 103 -8.40 10.78 -6.30
CA GLU A 103 -7.59 11.24 -7.43
C GLU A 103 -7.25 10.09 -8.39
N LEU A 104 -7.12 8.87 -7.87
CA LEU A 104 -6.70 7.69 -8.63
C LEU A 104 -7.86 6.77 -9.04
N LEU A 105 -8.95 6.76 -8.25
CA LEU A 105 -10.09 5.87 -8.42
C LEU A 105 -11.39 6.65 -8.54
N LYS A 106 -12.34 6.09 -9.29
CA LYS A 106 -13.73 6.53 -9.26
C LYS A 106 -14.44 5.92 -8.06
N LYS A 107 -14.98 6.75 -7.17
CA LYS A 107 -15.75 6.29 -6.01
C LYS A 107 -16.93 5.41 -6.43
N GLY A 108 -17.11 4.28 -5.77
CA GLY A 108 -18.21 3.35 -6.00
C GLY A 108 -18.15 2.15 -5.08
N THR A 109 -19.28 1.49 -4.84
CA THR A 109 -19.31 0.26 -4.04
C THR A 109 -18.92 -0.91 -4.92
N VAL A 110 -18.00 -1.75 -4.46
CA VAL A 110 -17.56 -2.94 -5.21
C VAL A 110 -17.52 -4.20 -4.35
N ALA A 111 -17.73 -4.11 -3.03
CA ALA A 111 -17.67 -5.25 -2.13
C ALA A 111 -18.51 -6.45 -2.56
N TYR A 112 -19.65 -6.24 -3.22
CA TYR A 112 -20.53 -7.31 -3.73
C TYR A 112 -19.89 -8.16 -4.85
N LEU A 113 -18.80 -7.68 -5.46
CA LEU A 113 -18.01 -8.40 -6.47
C LEU A 113 -16.94 -9.30 -5.86
N PHE A 114 -16.75 -9.24 -4.53
CA PHE A 114 -15.73 -9.99 -3.81
C PHE A 114 -16.36 -10.88 -2.74
N SER A 115 -15.68 -11.96 -2.42
CA SER A 115 -15.95 -12.79 -1.25
C SER A 115 -15.53 -12.08 0.06
N ALA A 116 -15.86 -12.68 1.20
CA ALA A 116 -15.53 -12.13 2.53
C ALA A 116 -14.02 -11.95 2.76
N ASP A 117 -13.19 -12.82 2.19
CA ASP A 117 -11.72 -12.76 2.19
C ASP A 117 -11.13 -11.87 1.09
N LYS A 118 -11.99 -11.11 0.39
CA LYS A 118 -11.62 -10.15 -0.67
C LYS A 118 -11.01 -10.81 -1.91
N THR A 119 -11.33 -12.07 -2.18
CA THR A 119 -11.06 -12.67 -3.49
C THR A 119 -12.16 -12.27 -4.47
N PRO A 120 -11.83 -11.93 -5.73
CA PRO A 120 -12.84 -11.53 -6.70
C PRO A 120 -13.68 -12.74 -7.12
N ASN A 121 -14.99 -12.56 -7.26
CA ASN A 121 -15.90 -13.62 -7.69
C ASN A 121 -15.77 -13.94 -9.19
N PHE A 122 -15.26 -13.00 -9.97
CA PHE A 122 -14.91 -13.15 -11.37
C PHE A 122 -13.78 -12.18 -11.73
N GLU A 123 -13.05 -12.49 -12.80
CA GLU A 123 -11.94 -11.67 -13.29
C GLU A 123 -12.33 -10.91 -14.56
N VAL A 124 -11.79 -9.70 -14.70
CA VAL A 124 -11.93 -8.83 -15.87
C VAL A 124 -10.63 -8.86 -16.65
N ARG A 125 -10.68 -9.42 -17.86
CA ARG A 125 -9.57 -9.40 -18.81
C ARG A 125 -9.71 -8.20 -19.72
N VAL A 126 -8.65 -7.39 -19.78
CA VAL A 126 -8.59 -6.20 -20.63
C VAL A 126 -7.62 -6.47 -21.76
N GLU A 127 -8.14 -6.62 -22.97
CA GLU A 127 -7.34 -6.90 -24.17
C GLU A 127 -6.61 -5.65 -24.69
N ASP A 128 -7.19 -4.47 -24.48
CA ASP A 128 -6.57 -3.22 -24.90
C ASP A 128 -5.31 -2.91 -24.07
N VAL A 129 -4.17 -2.91 -24.76
CA VAL A 129 -2.84 -2.65 -24.18
C VAL A 129 -2.79 -1.27 -23.53
N ALA A 130 -3.44 -0.26 -24.12
CA ALA A 130 -3.42 1.09 -23.57
C ALA A 130 -4.18 1.18 -22.24
N THR A 131 -5.32 0.53 -22.13
CA THR A 131 -6.10 0.47 -20.89
C THR A 131 -5.40 -0.36 -19.82
N ARG A 132 -4.78 -1.48 -20.20
CA ARG A 132 -3.95 -2.29 -19.29
C ARG A 132 -2.83 -1.47 -18.66
N ALA A 133 -2.07 -0.72 -19.46
CA ALA A 133 -0.99 0.12 -18.96
C ALA A 133 -1.51 1.19 -17.96
N LYS A 134 -2.71 1.71 -18.18
CA LYS A 134 -3.35 2.66 -17.24
C LYS A 134 -3.76 1.97 -15.93
N ILE A 135 -4.28 0.76 -15.99
CA ILE A 135 -4.66 -0.03 -14.81
C ILE A 135 -3.41 -0.29 -13.96
N GLU A 136 -2.36 -0.85 -14.58
CA GLU A 136 -1.09 -1.16 -13.89
C GLU A 136 -0.48 0.11 -13.26
N ALA A 137 -0.48 1.23 -13.98
CA ALA A 137 0.02 2.50 -13.44
C ALA A 137 -0.81 3.03 -12.24
N VAL A 138 -2.13 2.85 -12.24
CA VAL A 138 -2.98 3.25 -11.12
C VAL A 138 -2.76 2.32 -9.92
N LEU A 139 -2.66 1.01 -10.14
CA LEU A 139 -2.36 0.04 -9.08
C LEU A 139 -1.01 0.31 -8.44
N GLU A 140 0.03 0.56 -9.23
CA GLU A 140 1.36 0.93 -8.73
C GLU A 140 1.31 2.23 -7.91
N LYS A 141 0.58 3.25 -8.37
CA LYS A 141 0.40 4.49 -7.60
C LYS A 141 -0.31 4.25 -6.28
N LEU A 142 -1.38 3.46 -6.26
CA LEU A 142 -2.10 3.10 -5.04
C LEU A 142 -1.19 2.36 -4.06
N GLU A 143 -0.44 1.37 -4.53
CA GLU A 143 0.51 0.63 -3.72
C GLU A 143 1.66 1.50 -3.20
N ASN A 144 2.02 2.59 -3.88
CA ASN A 144 3.06 3.49 -3.43
C ASN A 144 2.59 4.53 -2.40
N LEU A 145 1.29 4.59 -2.08
CA LEU A 145 0.80 5.47 -1.02
C LEU A 145 1.14 4.89 0.37
N ASP A 146 1.70 5.74 1.24
CA ASP A 146 2.18 5.36 2.57
C ASP A 146 1.08 4.83 3.51
N ASP A 147 -0.16 5.26 3.29
CA ASP A 147 -1.32 4.84 4.07
C ASP A 147 -1.87 3.49 3.58
N VAL A 148 -1.57 3.08 2.34
CA VAL A 148 -2.11 1.85 1.74
C VAL A 148 -1.35 0.63 2.23
N GLN A 149 -2.08 -0.31 2.83
CA GLN A 149 -1.56 -1.58 3.31
C GLN A 149 -1.71 -2.69 2.26
N LYS A 150 -2.86 -2.74 1.58
CA LYS A 150 -3.15 -3.77 0.59
C LYS A 150 -4.17 -3.28 -0.44
N VAL A 151 -3.99 -3.72 -1.68
CA VAL A 151 -4.91 -3.49 -2.79
C VAL A 151 -5.41 -4.85 -3.26
N TRP A 152 -6.72 -4.96 -3.49
CA TRP A 152 -7.35 -6.11 -4.14
C TRP A 152 -8.06 -5.62 -5.39
N THR A 153 -8.02 -6.43 -6.44
CA THR A 153 -8.64 -6.11 -7.71
C THR A 153 -9.20 -7.37 -8.35
N ASN A 154 -10.18 -7.20 -9.23
CA ASN A 154 -10.66 -8.25 -10.11
C ASN A 154 -10.00 -8.22 -11.50
N TYR A 155 -8.94 -7.43 -11.68
CA TYR A 155 -8.14 -7.41 -12.92
C TYR A 155 -7.21 -8.63 -12.98
N ALA A 156 -7.15 -9.27 -14.16
CA ALA A 156 -6.31 -10.42 -14.47
C ALA A 156 -5.34 -10.17 -15.64
#